data_AF-A0A2J7QK20-F1
#
_entry.id   AF-A0A2J7QK20-F1
#
_cell.length_a   1.000
_cell.length_b   1.000
_cell.length_c   1.000
_cell.angle_alpha   90.00
_cell.angle_beta   90.00
_cell.angle_gamma   90.00
#
_symmetry.space_group_name_H-M   'P 1'
#
loop_
_entity.id
_entity.type
_entity.pdbx_description
1 polymer ?
#
loop_
_entity_poly.entity_id
_entity_poly.type
_entity_poly.pdbx_seq_one_letter_code
_entity_poly.pdbx_strand_id
1 'polypeptide(L)'
;MKHYLNDQFQVSGYIKPGAGTKIILEQATKDVDNLLDKYFIICCGSNDIGRVKLSTVFNDFIEFIKTVTDTNVILLTVPYRLDLKRPNITLDKITNFNRKLLKLKKLFPHLSLMEIN
;
A
#
# COMPACT_ATOMS: atom_id res chain seq x y z
N MET A 1 11.96 -3.41 -13.99
CA MET A 1 12.06 -4.32 -12.82
C MET A 1 12.85 -5.60 -13.11
N LYS A 2 12.63 -6.30 -14.24
CA LYS A 2 13.32 -7.57 -14.55
C LYS A 2 14.85 -7.50 -14.62
N HIS A 3 15.45 -6.35 -14.92
CA HIS A 3 16.90 -6.22 -15.09
C HIS A 3 17.70 -6.24 -13.77
N TYR A 4 17.04 -6.09 -12.61
CA TYR A 4 17.67 -6.10 -11.29
C TYR A 4 17.32 -7.33 -10.45
N LEU A 5 16.40 -8.15 -10.95
CA LEU A 5 15.99 -9.41 -10.32
C LEU A 5 16.48 -10.53 -11.24
N ASN A 6 17.36 -11.39 -10.73
CA ASN A 6 17.81 -12.55 -11.49
C ASN A 6 16.65 -13.56 -11.65
N ASP A 7 16.90 -14.63 -12.40
CA ASP A 7 15.88 -15.66 -12.69
C ASP A 7 15.43 -16.48 -11.46
N GLN A 8 15.98 -16.18 -10.27
CA GLN A 8 15.54 -16.79 -9.00
C GLN A 8 14.25 -16.18 -8.46
N PHE A 9 13.79 -15.05 -9.02
CA PHE A 9 12.58 -14.37 -8.58
C PHE A 9 11.50 -14.40 -9.65
N GLN A 10 10.31 -14.87 -9.27
CA GLN A 10 9.10 -14.70 -10.06
C GLN A 10 8.35 -13.46 -9.57
N VAL A 11 8.10 -12.51 -10.47
CA VAL A 11 7.30 -11.30 -10.18
C VAL A 11 6.01 -11.37 -10.96
N SER A 12 4.89 -11.29 -10.25
CA SER A 12 3.56 -11.02 -10.79
C SER A 12 3.05 -9.69 -10.26
N GLY A 13 2.14 -9.06 -10.99
CA GLY A 13 1.58 -7.77 -10.59
C GLY A 13 0.12 -7.63 -10.98
N TYR A 14 -0.66 -7.08 -10.06
CA TYR A 14 -2.04 -6.67 -10.29
C TYR A 14 -2.11 -5.14 -10.27
N ILE A 15 -2.64 -4.54 -11.33
CA ILE A 15 -2.78 -3.09 -11.46
C ILE A 15 -4.21 -2.77 -11.85
N LYS A 16 -4.88 -1.93 -11.05
CA LYS A 16 -6.22 -1.42 -11.36
C LYS A 16 -6.24 0.11 -11.29
N PRO A 17 -6.08 0.80 -12.44
CA PRO A 17 -6.10 2.26 -12.48
C PRO A 17 -7.41 2.82 -11.91
N GLY A 18 -7.31 3.92 -11.17
CA GLY A 18 -8.47 4.60 -10.57
C GLY A 18 -9.12 3.89 -9.38
N ALA A 19 -8.70 2.66 -9.03
CA ALA A 19 -9.21 1.97 -7.86
C ALA A 19 -8.81 2.68 -6.56
N GLY A 20 -9.73 2.67 -5.60
CA GLY A 20 -9.44 3.02 -4.21
C GLY A 20 -8.78 1.87 -3.45
N THR A 21 -8.25 2.18 -2.28
CA THR A 21 -7.47 1.25 -1.44
C THR A 21 -8.21 -0.05 -1.15
N LYS A 22 -9.48 0.02 -0.72
CA LYS A 22 -10.28 -1.15 -0.38
C LYS A 22 -10.32 -2.22 -1.48
N ILE A 23 -10.53 -1.80 -2.73
CA ILE A 23 -10.58 -2.73 -3.87
C ILE A 23 -9.23 -3.42 -4.10
N ILE A 24 -8.13 -2.68 -3.95
CA ILE A 24 -6.77 -3.23 -4.09
C ILE A 24 -6.48 -4.23 -2.98
N LEU A 25 -6.83 -3.89 -1.73
CA LEU A 25 -6.61 -4.77 -0.58
C LEU A 25 -7.47 -6.03 -0.62
N GLU A 26 -8.73 -5.93 -1.05
CA GLU A 26 -9.61 -7.11 -1.24
C GLU A 26 -9.07 -8.06 -2.31
N GLN A 27 -8.48 -7.55 -3.39
CA GLN A 27 -7.82 -8.40 -4.39
C GLN A 27 -6.54 -9.00 -3.82
N ALA A 28 -5.74 -8.19 -3.13
CA ALA A 28 -4.50 -8.64 -2.50
C ALA A 28 -4.73 -9.80 -1.53
N THR A 29 -5.76 -9.73 -0.68
CA THR A 29 -6.10 -10.82 0.24
C THR A 29 -6.36 -12.13 -0.51
N LYS A 30 -7.08 -12.09 -1.63
CA LYS A 30 -7.36 -13.29 -2.45
C LYS A 30 -6.12 -13.88 -3.10
N ASP A 31 -5.16 -13.02 -3.45
CA ASP A 31 -3.94 -13.43 -4.13
C ASP A 31 -2.91 -13.99 -3.13
N VAL A 32 -2.91 -13.52 -1.88
CA VAL A 32 -1.95 -13.94 -0.83
C VAL A 32 -2.08 -15.43 -0.47
N ASP A 33 -3.29 -15.99 -0.47
CA ASP A 33 -3.53 -17.41 -0.11
C ASP A 33 -2.80 -18.42 -1.01
N ASN A 34 -2.34 -17.99 -2.19
CA ASN A 34 -1.68 -18.85 -3.16
C ASN A 34 -0.13 -18.74 -3.14
N LEU A 35 0.45 -18.01 -2.17
CA LEU A 35 1.82 -17.51 -2.25
C LEU A 35 2.62 -17.78 -0.96
N LEU A 36 3.12 -19.01 -0.77
CA LEU A 36 4.11 -19.31 0.26
C LEU A 36 5.48 -18.68 -0.08
N ASP A 37 6.20 -18.19 0.94
CA ASP A 37 7.56 -17.63 0.89
C ASP A 37 7.76 -16.36 0.03
N LYS A 38 6.80 -15.42 0.03
CA LYS A 38 6.85 -14.22 -0.83
C LYS A 38 6.84 -12.89 -0.08
N TYR A 39 7.32 -11.87 -0.78
CA TYR A 39 7.12 -10.47 -0.44
C TYR A 39 5.89 -9.96 -1.21
N PHE A 40 4.97 -9.33 -0.49
CA PHE A 40 3.79 -8.70 -1.08
C PHE A 40 3.95 -7.18 -1.07
N ILE A 41 4.08 -6.57 -2.25
CA ILE A 41 4.30 -5.13 -2.38
C ILE A 41 2.96 -4.43 -2.66
N ILE A 42 2.61 -3.45 -1.84
CA ILE A 42 1.35 -2.70 -1.96
C ILE A 42 1.63 -1.24 -2.23
N CYS A 43 1.01 -0.71 -3.28
CA CYS A 43 1.03 0.70 -3.63
C CYS A 43 -0.39 1.17 -3.97
N CYS A 44 -1.08 1.77 -3.01
CA CYS A 44 -2.43 2.34 -3.18
C CYS A 44 -2.67 3.52 -2.21
N GLY A 45 -3.83 4.17 -2.28
CA GLY A 45 -4.19 5.31 -1.41
C GLY A 45 -4.37 6.64 -2.13
N SER A 46 -3.64 6.90 -3.23
CA SER A 46 -3.67 8.22 -3.89
C SER A 46 -5.03 8.57 -4.49
N ASN A 47 -5.83 7.57 -4.87
CA ASN A 47 -7.18 7.79 -5.41
C ASN A 47 -8.23 8.02 -4.31
N ASP A 48 -7.93 7.68 -3.06
CA ASP A 48 -8.83 7.88 -1.93
C ASP A 48 -8.78 9.32 -1.41
N ILE A 49 -7.68 10.04 -1.69
CA ILE A 49 -7.47 11.41 -1.26
C ILE A 49 -8.59 12.33 -1.78
N GLY A 50 -9.32 12.93 -0.85
CA GLY A 50 -10.42 13.85 -1.15
C GLY A 50 -11.71 13.16 -1.60
N ARG A 51 -11.75 11.83 -1.71
CA ARG A 51 -12.95 11.05 -2.04
C ARG A 51 -13.51 10.30 -0.83
N VAL A 52 -12.63 9.84 0.06
CA VAL A 52 -13.00 9.04 1.23
C VAL A 52 -12.31 9.59 2.49
N LYS A 53 -12.86 9.26 3.67
CA LYS A 53 -12.21 9.60 4.94
C LYS A 53 -10.93 8.77 5.09
N LEU A 54 -9.80 9.44 5.30
CA LEU A 54 -8.50 8.77 5.46
C LEU A 54 -8.43 7.82 6.67
N SER A 55 -9.28 8.03 7.69
CA SER A 55 -9.42 7.09 8.80
C SER A 55 -9.98 5.74 8.35
N THR A 56 -10.90 5.72 7.39
CA THR A 56 -11.44 4.48 6.81
C THR A 56 -10.33 3.75 6.05
N VAL A 57 -9.60 4.47 5.20
CA VAL A 57 -8.45 3.92 4.46
C VAL A 57 -7.39 3.34 5.42
N PHE A 58 -7.12 4.03 6.53
CA PHE A 58 -6.20 3.53 7.55
C PHE A 58 -6.67 2.22 8.19
N ASN A 59 -7.97 2.10 8.47
CA ASN A 59 -8.56 0.88 9.02
C ASN A 59 -8.51 -0.25 8.00
N ASP A 60 -8.78 0.02 6.72
CA ASP A 60 -8.67 -0.98 5.65
C ASP A 60 -7.25 -1.58 5.60
N PHE A 61 -6.21 -0.76 5.75
CA PHE A 61 -4.82 -1.25 5.86
C PHE A 61 -4.61 -2.12 7.11
N ILE A 62 -5.09 -1.69 8.27
CA ILE A 62 -4.95 -2.48 9.51
C ILE A 62 -5.63 -3.84 9.38
N GLU A 63 -6.85 -3.88 8.84
CA GLU A 63 -7.59 -5.12 8.63
C GLU A 63 -6.84 -6.03 7.68
N PHE A 64 -6.39 -5.52 6.53
CA PHE A 64 -5.57 -6.29 5.60
C PHE A 64 -4.31 -6.87 6.26
N ILE A 65 -3.49 -6.04 6.93
CA ILE A 65 -2.22 -6.49 7.53
C ILE A 65 -2.45 -7.57 8.59
N LYS A 66 -3.56 -7.50 9.33
CA LYS A 66 -3.98 -8.54 10.29
C LYS A 66 -4.40 -9.85 9.62
N THR A 67 -4.91 -9.81 8.39
CA THR A 67 -5.28 -11.03 7.66
C THR A 67 -4.09 -11.73 7.02
N VAL A 68 -2.99 -11.01 6.72
CA VAL A 68 -1.83 -11.57 6.00
C VAL A 68 -0.63 -11.77 6.92
N THR A 69 -0.79 -12.58 7.98
CA THR A 69 0.25 -12.76 9.02
C THR A 69 1.46 -13.55 8.55
N ASP A 70 1.26 -14.47 7.61
CA ASP A 70 2.28 -15.44 7.19
C ASP A 70 3.03 -14.98 5.93
N THR A 71 2.99 -13.68 5.63
CA THR A 71 3.61 -13.09 4.43
C THR A 71 4.29 -11.77 4.78
N ASN A 72 5.47 -11.54 4.20
CA ASN A 72 6.17 -10.27 4.37
C ASN A 72 5.51 -9.19 3.51
N VAL A 73 4.94 -8.16 4.13
CA VAL A 73 4.26 -7.07 3.43
C VAL A 73 5.20 -5.87 3.32
N ILE A 74 5.38 -5.35 2.10
CA ILE A 74 6.05 -4.09 1.84
C ILE A 74 4.98 -3.09 1.42
N LEU A 75 4.60 -2.20 2.33
CA LEU A 75 3.69 -1.10 2.04
C LEU A 75 4.48 0.11 1.56
N LEU A 76 4.24 0.51 0.32
CA LEU A 76 4.78 1.76 -0.19
C LEU A 76 3.95 2.93 0.31
N THR A 77 4.60 4.05 0.65
CA THR A 77 3.88 5.26 1.05
C THR A 77 2.99 5.77 -0.07
N VAL A 78 1.87 6.41 0.27
CA VAL A 78 0.95 6.98 -0.72
C VAL A 78 1.69 8.03 -1.55
N PRO A 79 1.78 7.85 -2.89
CA PRO A 79 2.43 8.82 -3.78
C PRO A 79 1.77 10.20 -3.74
N TYR A 80 2.58 11.24 -3.87
CA TYR A 80 2.12 12.62 -3.98
C TYR A 80 1.30 12.87 -5.26
N ARG A 81 0.31 13.77 -5.16
CA ARG A 81 -0.61 14.12 -6.26
C ARG A 81 -0.57 15.62 -6.51
N LEU A 82 0.42 16.05 -7.29
CA LEU A 82 0.63 17.46 -7.67
C LEU A 82 -0.35 17.95 -8.74
N ASP A 83 -1.06 17.02 -9.40
CA ASP A 83 -2.05 17.27 -10.45
C ASP A 83 -3.42 17.76 -9.94
N LEU A 84 -3.66 17.74 -8.62
CA LEU A 84 -4.94 18.13 -8.03
C LEU A 84 -5.06 19.64 -7.85
N LYS A 85 -6.29 20.18 -7.91
CA LYS A 85 -6.61 21.62 -7.83
C LYS A 85 -6.01 22.38 -6.63
N ARG A 86 -5.68 21.69 -5.53
CA ARG A 86 -5.07 22.27 -4.32
C ARG A 86 -3.86 21.43 -3.88
N PRO A 87 -2.75 21.51 -4.61
CA PRO A 87 -1.64 20.56 -4.45
C PRO A 87 -1.02 20.61 -3.05
N ASN A 88 -0.84 21.81 -2.47
CA ASN A 88 -0.26 21.95 -1.11
C ASN A 88 -1.13 21.28 -0.03
N ILE A 89 -2.45 21.49 -0.07
CA ILE A 89 -3.37 20.87 0.90
C ILE A 89 -3.39 19.35 0.74
N THR A 90 -3.36 18.87 -0.51
CA THR A 90 -3.28 17.45 -0.80
C THR A 90 -1.97 16.86 -0.29
N LEU A 91 -0.85 17.54 -0.53
CA LEU A 91 0.47 17.14 -0.05
C LEU A 91 0.47 17.01 1.47
N ASP A 92 0.01 18.03 2.21
CA ASP A 92 -0.06 17.98 3.67
C ASP A 92 -0.91 16.82 4.18
N LYS A 93 -2.04 16.53 3.52
CA LYS A 93 -2.90 15.39 3.85
C LYS A 93 -2.18 14.07 3.62
N ILE A 94 -1.51 13.90 2.48
CA ILE A 94 -0.76 12.69 2.13
C ILE A 94 0.41 12.51 3.09
N THR A 95 1.21 13.55 3.35
CA THR A 95 2.33 13.49 4.29
C THR A 95 1.87 13.11 5.69
N ASN A 96 0.80 13.73 6.20
CA ASN A 96 0.23 13.38 7.51
C ASN A 96 -0.29 11.94 7.54
N PHE A 97 -0.86 11.45 6.44
CA PHE A 97 -1.33 10.07 6.32
C PHE A 97 -0.16 9.06 6.28
N ASN A 98 0.86 9.32 5.47
CA ASN A 98 2.07 8.49 5.41
C ASN A 98 2.77 8.40 6.77
N ARG A 99 2.86 9.51 7.53
CA ARG A 99 3.35 9.49 8.92
C ARG A 99 2.53 8.58 9.84
N LYS A 100 1.23 8.43 9.62
CA LYS A 100 0.39 7.48 10.38
C LYS A 100 0.66 6.05 9.96
N LEU A 101 0.76 5.78 8.65
CA LEU A 101 1.09 4.45 8.15
C LEU A 101 2.44 3.95 8.67
N LEU A 102 3.45 4.82 8.75
CA LEU A 102 4.77 4.48 9.30
C LEU A 102 4.72 3.95 10.73
N LYS A 103 3.71 4.34 11.53
CA LYS A 103 3.54 3.83 12.89
C LYS A 103 3.11 2.37 12.93
N LEU A 104 2.50 1.85 11.85
CA LEU A 104 2.07 0.45 11.78
C LEU A 104 3.24 -0.52 11.80
N LYS A 105 4.43 -0.13 11.31
CA LYS A 105 5.66 -0.94 11.37
C LYS A 105 6.01 -1.38 12.80
N LYS A 106 5.66 -0.56 13.80
CA LYS A 106 5.90 -0.91 15.22
C LYS A 106 4.93 -1.96 15.75
N LEU A 107 3.76 -2.10 15.14
CA LEU A 107 2.69 -3.00 15.56
C LEU A 107 2.74 -4.34 14.83
N PHE A 108 3.27 -4.36 13.60
CA PHE A 108 3.27 -5.52 12.72
C PHE A 108 4.69 -5.83 12.27
N PRO A 109 5.38 -6.82 12.88
CA PRO A 109 6.77 -7.14 12.57
C PRO A 109 7.00 -7.60 11.12
N HIS A 110 5.99 -8.21 10.49
CA HIS A 110 6.01 -8.65 9.09
C HIS A 110 5.76 -7.51 8.09
N LEU A 111 5.51 -6.28 8.57
CA LEU A 111 5.30 -5.10 7.74
C LEU A 111 6.58 -4.26 7.64
N SER A 112 7.02 -4.06 6.41
CA SER A 112 7.97 -3.01 6.05
C SER A 112 7.26 -1.86 5.37
N LEU A 113 7.65 -0.62 5.69
CA LEU A 113 7.24 0.56 4.94
C LEU A 113 8.41 1.12 4.16
N MET A 114 8.16 1.47 2.90
CA MET A 114 9.12 2.10 2.01
C MET A 114 8.56 3.41 1.47
N GLU A 115 9.32 4.47 1.65
CA GLU A 115 8.97 5.78 1.11
C GLU A 115 9.24 5.81 -0.39
N ILE A 116 8.28 6.37 -1.15
CA ILE A 116 8.42 6.65 -2.58
C ILE A 116 8.19 8.15 -2.77
N ASN A 117 9.17 8.78 -3.42
CA ASN A 117 9.20 10.21 -3.72
C ASN A 117 8.46 10.53 -5.01
#